data_AF-A0A354IX56-F1
#
_entry.id   AF-A0A354IX56-F1
#
_cell.length_a   1.000
_cell.length_b   1.000
_cell.length_c   1.000
_cell.angle_alpha   90.00
_cell.angle_beta   90.00
_cell.angle_gamma   90.00
#
_symmetry.space_group_name_H-M   'P 1'
#
loop_
_entity.id
_entity.type
_entity.pdbx_description
1 polymer ?
#
loop_
_entity_poly.entity_id
_entity_poly.type
_entity_poly.pdbx_seq_one_letter_code
_entity_poly.pdbx_strand_id
1 'polypeptide(L)'
;MSSAASAAGLGKLTVLSALGQPLRAEIELTAVSNEEATGLVAKLASPDAYRAANIEFNPALLSLRFNVEQRGGRQFVRISSTQPLNEPFVDLLLELAWDNGRLVREYTFLLDPAELRAPQPA
;
A
#
# COMPACT_ATOMS: atom_id res chain seq x y z
N MET A 1 23.64 -16.42 -20.29
CA MET A 1 22.32 -15.77 -20.47
C MET A 1 21.77 -15.49 -19.08
N SER A 2 22.02 -14.31 -18.52
CA SER A 2 21.51 -13.94 -17.20
C SER A 2 20.06 -13.50 -17.37
N SER A 3 19.11 -14.35 -16.96
CA SER A 3 17.71 -13.95 -16.87
C SER A 3 17.61 -12.80 -15.88
N ALA A 4 17.32 -11.59 -16.37
CA ALA A 4 16.89 -10.50 -15.50
C ALA A 4 15.54 -10.92 -14.91
N ALA A 5 15.58 -11.54 -13.74
CA ALA A 5 14.39 -11.82 -12.94
C ALA A 5 13.76 -10.47 -12.62
N SER A 6 12.71 -10.12 -13.38
CA SER A 6 11.85 -9.00 -13.03
C SER A 6 11.06 -9.45 -11.82
N ALA A 7 11.50 -9.02 -10.64
CA ALA A 7 10.77 -9.24 -9.41
C ALA A 7 9.59 -8.28 -9.34
N ALA A 8 8.45 -8.78 -8.88
CA ALA A 8 7.29 -7.94 -8.57
C ALA A 8 7.72 -6.75 -7.68
N GLY A 9 7.45 -5.54 -8.18
CA GLY A 9 7.80 -4.28 -7.55
C GLY A 9 6.58 -3.53 -7.04
N LEU A 10 6.77 -2.78 -5.96
CA LEU A 10 5.79 -1.86 -5.39
C LEU A 10 5.99 -0.45 -5.97
N GLY A 11 5.00 0.10 -6.66
CA GLY A 11 5.05 1.41 -7.30
C GLY A 11 4.66 2.57 -6.37
N LYS A 12 4.04 3.61 -6.94
CA LYS A 12 3.61 4.80 -6.18
C LYS A 12 2.28 4.54 -5.45
N LEU A 13 2.19 4.97 -4.19
CA LEU A 13 0.94 5.04 -3.43
C LEU A 13 0.16 6.30 -3.80
N THR A 14 -1.14 6.14 -4.06
CA THR A 14 -2.08 7.23 -4.32
C THR A 14 -3.21 7.18 -3.30
N VAL A 15 -3.42 8.27 -2.56
CA VAL A 15 -4.47 8.37 -1.54
C VAL A 15 -5.72 9.03 -2.11
N LEU A 16 -6.85 8.35 -1.96
CA LEU A 16 -8.16 8.69 -2.52
C LEU A 16 -9.17 9.12 -1.44
N SER A 17 -8.83 9.00 -0.16
CA SER A 17 -9.63 9.46 0.99
C SER A 17 -9.01 10.65 1.70
N ALA A 18 -9.82 11.35 2.51
CA ALA A 18 -9.37 12.42 3.39
C ALA A 18 -9.24 11.93 4.84
N LEU A 19 -8.63 12.75 5.71
CA LEU A 19 -8.62 12.56 7.16
C LEU A 19 -10.05 12.46 7.69
N GLY A 20 -10.28 11.54 8.64
CA GLY A 20 -11.60 11.29 9.22
C GLY A 20 -12.53 10.45 8.34
N GLN A 21 -12.05 9.96 7.19
CA GLN A 21 -12.75 8.97 6.37
C GLN A 21 -12.07 7.61 6.49
N PRO A 22 -12.77 6.50 6.17
CA PRO A 22 -12.10 5.24 5.91
C PRO A 22 -11.05 5.43 4.80
N LEU A 23 -9.84 4.93 5.04
CA LEU A 23 -8.75 4.99 4.09
C LEU A 23 -9.18 4.34 2.78
N ARG A 24 -8.88 5.01 1.67
CA ARG A 24 -8.89 4.44 0.33
C ARG A 24 -7.58 4.85 -0.32
N ALA A 25 -6.74 3.88 -0.66
CA ALA A 25 -5.51 4.12 -1.38
C ALA A 25 -5.26 2.99 -2.38
N GLU A 26 -4.46 3.28 -3.40
CA GLU A 26 -4.03 2.29 -4.37
C GLU A 26 -2.52 2.41 -4.58
N ILE A 27 -1.84 1.27 -4.69
CA ILE A 27 -0.45 1.18 -5.14
C ILE A 27 -0.44 0.36 -6.41
N GLU A 28 0.14 0.90 -7.48
CA GLU A 28 0.38 0.11 -8.67
C GLU A 28 1.55 -0.86 -8.47
N LEU A 29 1.41 -2.10 -8.92
CA LEU A 29 2.49 -3.07 -8.96
C LEU A 29 3.24 -2.98 -10.30
N THR A 30 4.56 -2.92 -10.23
CA THR A 30 5.45 -2.82 -11.40
C THR A 30 6.19 -4.12 -11.63
N ALA A 31 6.60 -4.40 -12.87
CA ALA A 31 7.49 -5.52 -13.19
C ALA A 31 6.99 -6.90 -12.69
N VAL A 32 5.67 -7.10 -12.59
CA VAL A 32 5.11 -8.39 -12.20
C VAL A 32 5.15 -9.35 -13.38
N SER A 33 5.86 -10.47 -13.24
CA SER A 33 5.81 -11.57 -14.21
C SER A 33 4.46 -12.30 -14.15
N ASN A 34 4.05 -12.99 -15.23
CA ASN A 34 2.78 -13.72 -15.24
C ASN A 34 2.77 -14.85 -14.19
N GLU A 35 3.94 -15.43 -13.90
CA GLU A 35 4.13 -16.45 -12.89
C GLU A 35 3.91 -15.89 -11.48
N GLU A 36 4.50 -14.72 -11.17
CA GLU A 36 4.32 -14.07 -9.86
C GLU A 36 2.92 -13.50 -9.66
N ALA A 37 2.29 -13.00 -10.74
CA ALA A 37 0.95 -12.44 -10.71
C ALA A 37 -0.08 -13.38 -10.07
N THR A 38 0.15 -14.68 -10.21
CA THR A 38 -0.67 -15.75 -9.64
C THR A 38 -0.12 -16.12 -8.26
N GLY A 39 -0.48 -15.36 -7.22
CA GLY A 39 -0.05 -15.67 -5.85
C GLY A 39 0.42 -14.46 -5.03
N LEU A 40 0.35 -13.25 -5.61
CA LEU A 40 0.68 -12.04 -4.86
C LEU A 40 -0.23 -11.83 -3.66
N VAL A 41 0.38 -11.68 -2.50
CA VAL A 41 -0.29 -11.31 -1.25
C VAL A 41 0.32 -10.02 -0.74
N ALA A 42 -0.51 -8.99 -0.63
CA ALA A 42 -0.17 -7.74 0.04
C ALA A 42 -0.70 -7.75 1.47
N LYS A 43 0.11 -7.29 2.43
CA LYS A 43 -0.29 -7.18 3.84
C LYS A 43 0.51 -6.10 4.56
N LEU A 44 0.02 -5.67 5.71
CA LEU A 44 0.79 -4.87 6.65
C LEU A 44 2.04 -5.65 7.09
N ALA A 45 3.20 -5.01 7.09
CA ALA A 45 4.42 -5.63 7.61
C ALA A 45 4.29 -5.94 9.11
N SER A 46 5.05 -6.92 9.58
CA SER A 46 5.00 -7.33 11.00
C SER A 46 5.56 -6.24 11.92
N PRO A 47 5.15 -6.19 13.21
CA PRO A 47 5.75 -5.27 14.18
C PRO A 47 7.28 -5.39 14.32
N ASP A 48 7.84 -6.58 14.07
CA ASP A 48 9.30 -6.77 13.99
C ASP A 48 9.93 -5.99 12.84
N ALA A 49 9.26 -5.93 11.68
CA ALA A 49 9.74 -5.16 10.53
C ALA A 49 9.72 -3.65 10.80
N TYR A 50 8.69 -3.15 11.49
CA TYR A 50 8.63 -1.76 11.95
C TYR A 50 9.81 -1.44 12.90
N ARG A 51 10.05 -2.30 13.89
CA ARG A 51 11.20 -2.16 14.81
C ARG A 51 12.54 -2.19 14.07
N ALA A 52 12.71 -3.11 13.12
CA ALA A 52 13.93 -3.22 12.32
C ALA A 52 14.15 -2.00 11.41
N ALA A 53 13.08 -1.34 10.95
CA ALA A 53 13.14 -0.11 10.18
C ALA A 53 13.27 1.15 11.06
N ASN A 54 13.25 1.02 12.40
CA ASN A 54 13.20 2.13 13.35
C ASN A 54 12.00 3.07 13.12
N ILE A 55 10.84 2.47 12.78
CA ILE A 55 9.56 3.17 12.57
C ILE A 55 8.60 2.78 13.70
N GLU A 56 7.87 3.77 14.23
CA GLU A 56 6.85 3.51 15.24
C GLU A 56 5.62 2.84 14.61
N PHE A 57 5.14 1.76 15.22
CA PHE A 57 3.96 1.06 14.73
C PHE A 57 2.69 1.75 15.20
N ASN A 58 1.93 2.34 14.27
CA ASN A 58 0.63 2.94 14.56
C ASN A 58 -0.49 1.87 14.58
N PRO A 59 -1.17 1.64 15.73
CA PRO A 59 -2.24 0.64 15.82
C PRO A 59 -3.44 0.89 14.90
N ALA A 60 -3.66 2.12 14.43
CA ALA A 60 -4.72 2.44 13.48
C ALA A 60 -4.56 1.66 12.16
N LEU A 61 -3.33 1.28 11.81
CA LEU A 61 -3.00 0.47 10.64
C LEU A 61 -3.55 -0.97 10.71
N LEU A 62 -3.89 -1.46 11.91
CA LEU A 62 -4.49 -2.79 12.08
C LEU A 62 -5.90 -2.90 11.47
N SER A 63 -6.55 -1.77 11.22
CA SER A 63 -7.86 -1.73 10.53
C SER A 63 -7.74 -1.88 9.00
N LEU A 64 -6.51 -1.88 8.47
CA LEU A 64 -6.28 -1.92 7.03
C LEU A 64 -6.52 -3.30 6.44
N ARG A 65 -7.10 -3.29 5.26
CA ARG A 65 -7.31 -4.44 4.37
C ARG A 65 -6.60 -4.17 3.06
N PHE A 66 -5.97 -5.22 2.55
CA PHE A 66 -5.18 -5.20 1.34
C PHE A 66 -5.78 -6.20 0.36
N ASN A 67 -5.94 -5.80 -0.89
CA ASN A 67 -6.39 -6.68 -1.95
C ASN A 67 -5.56 -6.43 -3.20
N VAL A 68 -5.04 -7.49 -3.82
CA VAL A 68 -4.35 -7.40 -5.10
C VAL A 68 -5.38 -7.63 -6.20
N GLU A 69 -5.57 -6.64 -7.06
CA GLU A 69 -6.51 -6.71 -8.17
C GLU A 69 -5.84 -6.41 -9.51
N GLN A 70 -6.39 -6.97 -10.59
CA GLN A 70 -5.96 -6.68 -11.95
C GLN A 70 -6.98 -5.76 -12.63
N ARG A 71 -6.51 -4.64 -13.19
CA ARG A 71 -7.34 -3.67 -13.92
C ARG A 71 -6.61 -3.27 -15.21
N GLY A 72 -7.19 -3.59 -16.36
CA GLY A 72 -6.64 -3.21 -17.67
C GLY A 72 -5.23 -3.76 -17.94
N GLY A 73 -4.95 -5.00 -17.51
CA GLY A 73 -3.63 -5.63 -17.67
C GLY A 73 -2.57 -5.20 -16.65
N ARG A 74 -2.88 -4.23 -15.77
CA ARG A 74 -2.01 -3.79 -14.67
C ARG A 74 -2.51 -4.36 -13.36
N GLN A 75 -1.62 -4.51 -12.39
CA GLN A 75 -1.98 -4.96 -11.04
C GLN A 75 -1.87 -3.83 -10.03
N PHE A 76 -2.75 -3.85 -9.04
CA PHE A 76 -2.83 -2.84 -8.01
C PHE A 76 -3.04 -3.50 -6.65
N VAL A 77 -2.36 -2.99 -5.62
CA VAL A 77 -2.74 -3.20 -4.23
C VAL A 77 -3.76 -2.13 -3.87
N ARG A 78 -5.02 -2.52 -3.71
CA ARG A 78 -6.05 -1.69 -3.09
C ARG A 78 -5.92 -1.77 -1.58
N ILE A 79 -5.81 -0.62 -0.94
CA ILE A 79 -5.74 -0.47 0.51
C ILE A 79 -7.03 0.21 0.96
N SER A 80 -7.70 -0.39 1.93
CA SER A 80 -8.89 0.17 2.56
C SER A 80 -8.86 0.02 4.07
N SER A 81 -9.52 0.88 4.84
CA SER A 81 -9.74 0.65 6.27
C SER A 81 -11.20 0.35 6.56
N THR A 82 -11.46 -0.39 7.63
CA THR A 82 -12.83 -0.66 8.11
C THR A 82 -13.39 0.45 9.01
N GLN A 83 -12.52 1.34 9.49
CA GLN A 83 -12.85 2.47 10.37
C GLN A 83 -12.23 3.77 9.84
N PRO A 84 -12.79 4.95 10.18
CA PRO A 84 -12.17 6.23 9.89
C PRO A 84 -10.72 6.30 10.38
N LEU A 85 -9.83 6.83 9.55
CA LEU A 85 -8.44 7.07 9.91
C LEU A 85 -8.27 8.55 10.29
N ASN A 86 -7.95 8.81 11.55
CA ASN A 86 -7.76 10.17 12.12
C ASN A 86 -6.28 10.54 12.29
N GLU A 87 -5.39 9.78 11.66
CA GLU A 87 -3.95 9.97 11.71
C GLU A 87 -3.53 10.88 10.54
N PRO A 88 -3.08 12.13 10.79
CA PRO A 88 -2.74 13.07 9.73
C PRO A 88 -1.44 12.71 9.01
N PHE A 89 -0.54 11.98 9.67
CA PHE A 89 0.73 11.49 9.14
C PHE A 89 0.80 9.98 9.35
N VAL A 90 1.02 9.24 8.27
CA VAL A 90 0.97 7.79 8.29
C VAL A 90 2.22 7.22 7.65
N ASP A 91 2.96 6.44 8.42
CA ASP A 91 4.04 5.58 7.93
C ASP A 91 3.54 4.15 7.82
N LEU A 92 3.40 3.68 6.59
CA LEU A 92 2.94 2.34 6.25
C LEU A 92 4.10 1.51 5.70
N LEU A 93 4.52 0.48 6.42
CA LEU A 93 5.31 -0.61 5.85
C LEU A 93 4.37 -1.65 5.23
N LEU A 94 4.40 -1.74 3.90
CA LEU A 94 3.68 -2.75 3.14
C LEU A 94 4.61 -3.90 2.78
N GLU A 95 4.20 -5.12 3.09
CA GLU A 95 4.82 -6.35 2.59
C GLU A 95 4.04 -6.87 1.39
N LEU A 96 4.74 -7.12 0.29
CA LEU A 96 4.26 -7.88 -0.85
C LEU A 96 5.02 -9.20 -0.90
N ALA A 97 4.31 -10.33 -0.88
CA ALA A 97 4.89 -11.67 -0.92
C ALA A 97 4.35 -12.46 -2.11
N TRP A 98 5.17 -13.37 -2.63
CA TRP A 98 4.87 -14.33 -3.69
C TRP A 98 5.67 -15.61 -3.43
N ASP A 99 5.46 -16.65 -4.24
CA ASP A 99 6.00 -17.99 -4.00
C ASP A 99 7.51 -18.04 -3.73
N ASN A 100 8.27 -17.17 -4.38
CA ASN A 100 9.74 -17.20 -4.35
C ASN A 100 10.37 -15.97 -3.69
N GLY A 101 9.58 -15.11 -3.02
CA GLY A 101 10.13 -13.89 -2.48
C GLY A 101 9.16 -13.02 -1.70
N ARG A 102 9.73 -11.97 -1.12
CA ARG A 102 8.98 -10.89 -0.49
C ARG A 102 9.72 -9.57 -0.66
N LEU A 103 8.95 -8.50 -0.72
CA LEU A 103 9.41 -7.12 -0.73
C LEU A 103 8.69 -6.37 0.39
N VAL A 104 9.43 -5.59 1.17
CA VAL A 104 8.85 -4.64 2.13
C VAL A 104 9.19 -3.24 1.66
N ARG A 105 8.20 -2.35 1.63
CA ARG A 105 8.39 -0.95 1.26
C ARG A 105 7.65 -0.03 2.23
N GLU A 106 8.34 1.02 2.63
CA GLU A 106 7.79 2.11 3.41
C GLU A 106 7.06 3.11 2.52
N TYR A 107 5.90 3.56 2.98
CA TYR A 107 5.10 4.64 2.41
C TYR A 107 4.73 5.63 3.50
N THR A 108 5.28 6.83 3.39
CA THR A 108 4.89 7.97 4.20
C THR A 108 3.92 8.84 3.42
N PHE A 109 2.74 9.13 3.99
CA PHE A 109 1.77 10.03 3.37
C PHE A 109 1.00 10.86 4.41
N LEU A 110 0.48 11.99 3.94
CA LEU A 110 -0.36 12.89 4.71
C LEU A 110 -1.83 12.69 4.34
N LEU A 111 -2.70 12.80 5.33
CA LEU A 111 -4.13 12.87 5.16
C LEU A 111 -4.61 14.29 5.49
N ASP A 112 -5.09 14.99 4.47
CA ASP A 112 -5.69 16.31 4.65
C ASP A 112 -7.15 16.19 5.13
N PRO A 113 -7.61 17.08 6.02
CA PRO A 113 -9.03 17.24 6.32
C PRO A 113 -9.89 17.39 5.06
N ALA A 114 -11.07 16.76 5.05
CA ALA A 114 -11.96 16.79 3.89
C ALA A 114 -12.37 18.22 3.46
N GLU A 115 -12.47 19.15 4.42
CA GLU A 115 -12.80 20.56 4.18
C GLU A 115 -11.74 21.28 3.33
N LEU A 116 -10.48 20.83 3.37
CA LEU A 116 -9.40 21.39 2.54
C LEU A 116 -9.44 20.88 1.09
N ARG A 117 -10.18 19.80 0.80
CA ARG A 117 -10.33 19.20 -0.54
C ARG A 117 -11.56 19.71 -1.30
N ALA A 118 -12.14 20.85 -0.91
CA ALA A 118 -13.19 21.50 -1.70
C ALA A 118 -12.68 21.71 -3.14
N PRO A 119 -13.44 21.29 -4.17
CA PRO A 119 -13.02 21.53 -5.55
C PRO A 119 -12.92 23.04 -5.75
N GLN A 120 -11.73 23.51 -6.10
CA GLN A 120 -11.56 24.86 -6.58
C GLN A 120 -12.49 25.01 -7.80
N PRO A 121 -13.49 25.90 -7.77
CA PRO A 121 -14.33 26.11 -8.95
C PRO A 121 -13.41 26.56 -10.10
N ALA A 122 -13.58 25.93 -11.25
CA ALA A 122 -12.87 26.26 -12.49
C ALA A 122 -13.17 27.69 -12.94
#